data_AF-A0AAN0M0L7-F1
#
_entry.id   AF-A0AAN0M0L7-F1
#
_cell.length_a   1.000
_cell.length_b   1.000
_cell.length_c   1.000
_cell.angle_alpha   90.00
_cell.angle_beta   90.00
_cell.angle_gamma   90.00
#
_symmetry.space_group_name_H-M   'P 1'
#
loop_
_entity.id
_entity.type
_entity.pdbx_description
1 polymer ?
#
loop_
_entity_poly.entity_id
_entity_poly.type
_entity_poly.pdbx_seq_one_letter_code
_entity_poly.pdbx_strand_id
1 'polypeptide(L)'
;MLRGNCPGNRKNLEIYKNYGVKYVLTRTVGYNHVDLEATKEFGLKVAYVPFYSPNAIAELALTMALTLARHTSYTTNNTQQGNFKIDDFMFSKEIRKSTVGIIGLGKIGFTAKNNLQRGWRKRNRI
;
A
#
# COMPACT_ATOMS: atom_id res chain seq x y z
N MET A 1 -21.86 -3.60 1.46
CA MET A 1 -20.48 -3.57 0.93
C MET A 1 -19.52 -3.80 2.08
N LEU A 2 -18.67 -4.82 2.00
CA LEU A 2 -17.69 -5.14 3.03
C LEU A 2 -16.40 -4.34 2.79
N ARG A 3 -15.80 -3.85 3.87
CA ARG A 3 -14.42 -3.33 3.89
C ARG A 3 -13.53 -4.42 4.46
N GLY A 4 -12.20 -4.28 4.31
CA GLY A 4 -11.25 -5.29 4.78
C GLY A 4 -11.36 -5.66 6.27
N ASN A 5 -11.89 -4.75 7.09
CA ASN A 5 -12.09 -4.97 8.53
C ASN A 5 -13.53 -5.37 8.91
N CYS A 6 -14.43 -5.53 7.92
CA CYS A 6 -15.80 -5.97 8.16
C CYS A 6 -15.86 -7.50 8.03
N PRO A 7 -16.18 -8.26 9.10
CA PRO A 7 -16.20 -9.72 9.01
C PRO A 7 -17.39 -10.20 8.18
N GLY A 8 -17.11 -10.83 7.05
CA GLY A 8 -18.08 -11.56 6.22
C GLY A 8 -18.17 -13.03 6.62
N ASN A 9 -18.36 -13.31 7.91
CA ASN A 9 -18.50 -14.67 8.42
C ASN A 9 -19.92 -15.22 8.19
N ARG A 10 -20.09 -16.53 8.34
CA ARG A 10 -21.36 -17.23 8.13
C ARG A 10 -22.56 -16.55 8.82
N LYS A 11 -22.43 -16.18 10.10
CA LYS A 11 -23.50 -15.51 10.87
C LYS A 11 -23.97 -14.22 10.20
N ASN A 12 -23.03 -13.37 9.78
CA ASN A 12 -23.37 -12.10 9.14
C ASN A 12 -23.95 -12.31 7.72
N LEU A 13 -23.45 -13.31 6.99
CA LEU A 13 -23.94 -13.65 5.66
C LEU A 13 -25.36 -14.24 5.71
N GLU A 14 -25.70 -15.00 6.74
CA GLU A 14 -27.06 -15.49 6.97
C GLU A 14 -28.04 -14.34 7.21
N ILE A 15 -27.64 -13.36 8.04
CA ILE A 15 -28.40 -12.13 8.24
C ILE A 15 -28.63 -11.42 6.90
N TYR A 16 -27.59 -11.30 6.06
CA TYR A 16 -27.72 -10.67 4.74
C TYR A 16 -28.71 -11.40 3.84
N LYS A 17 -28.66 -12.74 3.83
CA LYS A 17 -29.62 -13.57 3.10
C LYS A 17 -31.05 -13.31 3.57
N ASN A 18 -31.27 -13.25 4.88
CA ASN A 18 -32.59 -13.00 5.48
C ASN A 18 -33.15 -11.61 5.14
N TYR A 19 -32.26 -10.62 4.95
CA TYR A 19 -32.64 -9.30 4.43
C TYR A 19 -32.77 -9.24 2.90
N GLY A 20 -32.70 -10.37 2.19
CA GLY A 20 -32.85 -10.43 0.74
C GLY A 20 -31.66 -9.90 -0.06
N VAL A 21 -30.49 -9.77 0.57
CA VAL A 21 -29.25 -9.37 -0.12
C VAL A 21 -28.83 -10.47 -1.10
N LYS A 22 -28.45 -10.07 -2.32
CA LYS A 22 -28.00 -10.99 -3.38
C LYS A 22 -26.51 -10.87 -3.69
N TYR A 23 -25.89 -9.73 -3.34
CA TYR A 23 -24.53 -9.38 -3.72
C TYR A 23 -23.72 -8.91 -2.52
N VAL A 24 -22.53 -9.49 -2.34
CA VAL A 24 -21.55 -9.12 -1.33
C VAL A 24 -20.30 -8.62 -2.06
N LEU A 25 -20.08 -7.31 -2.00
CA LEU A 25 -18.98 -6.66 -2.69
C LEU A 25 -17.92 -6.21 -1.69
N THR A 26 -16.64 -6.42 -2.01
CA THR A 26 -15.52 -5.79 -1.31
C THR A 26 -14.67 -4.93 -2.24
N ARG A 27 -14.15 -3.83 -1.69
CA ARG A 27 -13.21 -2.92 -2.37
C ARG A 27 -11.74 -3.30 -2.15
N THR A 28 -11.50 -4.49 -1.59
CA THR A 28 -10.18 -5.00 -1.27
C THR A 28 -9.70 -6.03 -2.28
N VAL A 29 -8.38 -6.12 -2.46
CA VAL A 29 -7.75 -7.22 -3.19
C VAL A 29 -7.87 -8.53 -2.40
N GLY A 30 -7.60 -8.48 -1.09
CA GLY A 30 -7.78 -9.63 -0.21
C GLY A 30 -9.25 -9.83 0.17
N TYR A 31 -9.73 -11.05 0.09
CA TYR A 31 -11.11 -11.43 0.44
C TYR A 31 -11.17 -12.52 1.54
N ASN A 32 -10.06 -12.79 2.23
CA ASN A 32 -9.97 -13.79 3.31
C ASN A 32 -10.95 -13.56 4.48
N HIS A 33 -11.45 -12.33 4.62
CA HIS A 33 -12.45 -11.97 5.63
C HIS A 33 -13.89 -12.32 5.21
N VAL A 34 -14.08 -12.90 4.02
CA VAL A 34 -15.37 -13.35 3.49
C VAL A 34 -15.36 -14.87 3.42
N ASP A 35 -16.32 -15.50 4.10
CA ASP A 35 -16.53 -16.94 4.07
C ASP A 35 -17.17 -17.35 2.72
N LEU A 36 -16.31 -17.73 1.78
CA LEU A 36 -16.73 -18.08 0.42
C LEU A 36 -17.64 -19.30 0.37
N GLU A 37 -17.46 -20.26 1.28
CA GLU A 37 -18.29 -21.46 1.37
C GLU A 37 -19.72 -21.08 1.78
N ALA A 38 -19.86 -20.30 2.86
CA ALA A 38 -21.16 -19.79 3.29
C ALA A 38 -21.83 -18.93 2.21
N THR A 39 -21.07 -18.09 1.47
CA THR A 39 -21.68 -17.32 0.38
C THR A 39 -22.27 -18.21 -0.71
N LYS A 40 -21.60 -19.31 -1.05
CA LYS A 40 -22.08 -20.28 -2.04
C LYS A 40 -23.34 -20.99 -1.57
N GLU A 41 -23.36 -21.46 -0.31
CA GLU A 41 -24.52 -22.11 0.30
C GLU A 41 -25.74 -21.19 0.39
N PHE A 42 -25.52 -19.91 0.66
CA PHE A 42 -26.58 -18.92 0.77
C PHE A 42 -27.02 -18.31 -0.57
N GLY A 43 -26.38 -18.70 -1.68
CA GLY A 43 -26.69 -18.17 -3.01
C GLY A 43 -26.28 -16.69 -3.18
N LEU A 44 -25.32 -16.22 -2.39
CA LEU A 44 -24.79 -14.85 -2.44
C LEU A 44 -23.68 -14.76 -3.49
N LYS A 45 -23.77 -13.77 -4.39
CA LYS A 45 -22.72 -13.49 -5.37
C LYS A 45 -21.67 -12.56 -4.78
N VAL A 46 -20.40 -12.94 -4.90
CA VAL A 46 -19.28 -12.15 -4.36
C VAL A 46 -18.48 -11.51 -5.49
N ALA A 47 -18.08 -10.25 -5.32
CA ALA A 47 -17.09 -9.62 -6.19
C ALA A 47 -16.08 -8.78 -5.38
N TYR A 48 -14.87 -8.66 -5.92
CA TYR A 48 -13.75 -7.96 -5.31
C TYR A 48 -12.96 -7.16 -6.36
N VAL A 49 -12.04 -6.33 -5.91
CA VAL A 49 -11.18 -5.53 -6.79
C VAL A 49 -9.84 -6.23 -6.93
N PRO A 50 -9.48 -6.80 -8.10
CA PRO A 50 -8.32 -7.70 -8.20
C PRO A 50 -6.98 -6.98 -8.15
N PHE A 51 -6.93 -5.71 -8.53
CA PHE A 51 -5.68 -4.96 -8.60
C PHE A 51 -5.89 -3.49 -8.20
N TYR A 52 -4.95 -2.96 -7.43
CA TYR A 52 -4.76 -1.51 -7.26
C TYR A 52 -3.72 -0.99 -8.23
N SER A 53 -3.61 0.34 -8.32
CA SER A 53 -2.57 1.00 -9.11
C SER A 53 -1.17 0.59 -8.60
N PRO A 54 -0.36 -0.11 -9.41
CA PRO A 54 1.00 -0.45 -9.02
C PRO A 54 1.88 0.79 -8.83
N ASN A 55 1.59 1.87 -9.57
CA ASN A 55 2.28 3.16 -9.43
C ASN A 55 2.06 3.77 -8.05
N ALA A 56 0.80 3.84 -7.58
CA ALA A 56 0.50 4.44 -6.29
C ALA A 56 1.24 3.74 -5.13
N ILE A 57 1.30 2.40 -5.17
CA ILE A 57 1.99 1.62 -4.14
C ILE A 57 3.52 1.79 -4.25
N ALA A 58 4.06 1.77 -5.47
CA ALA A 58 5.49 1.97 -5.71
C ALA A 58 5.95 3.37 -5.28
N GLU A 59 5.18 4.41 -5.59
CA GLU A 59 5.46 5.80 -5.18
C GLU A 59 5.40 5.97 -3.67
N LEU A 60 4.40 5.36 -3.00
CA LEU A 60 4.33 5.38 -1.55
C LEU A 60 5.55 4.70 -0.91
N ALA A 61 5.95 3.53 -1.42
CA ALA A 61 7.14 2.82 -0.92
C ALA A 61 8.42 3.66 -1.06
N LEU A 62 8.61 4.31 -2.21
CA LEU A 62 9.75 5.22 -2.44
C LEU A 62 9.68 6.47 -1.56
N THR A 63 8.49 7.02 -1.35
CA THR A 63 8.27 8.17 -0.46
C THR A 63 8.65 7.81 0.97
N MET A 64 8.19 6.67 1.48
CA MET A 64 8.55 6.20 2.82
C MET A 64 10.06 5.96 2.96
N ALA A 65 10.70 5.35 1.94
CA ALA A 65 12.14 5.15 1.94
C ALA A 65 12.91 6.48 1.98
N LEU A 66 12.48 7.48 1.21
CA LEU A 66 13.06 8.83 1.22
C LEU A 66 12.84 9.55 2.55
N THR A 67 11.64 9.45 3.12
CA THR A 67 11.30 10.02 4.42
C THR A 67 12.24 9.51 5.51
N LEU A 68 12.51 8.20 5.52
CA LEU A 68 13.46 7.59 6.45
C LEU A 68 14.89 8.01 6.15
N ALA A 69 15.33 7.90 4.90
CA ALA A 69 16.70 8.21 4.51
C ALA A 69 17.08 9.69 4.72
N ARG A 70 16.09 10.59 4.75
CA ARG A 70 16.28 12.04 4.93
C ARG A 70 15.80 12.54 6.30
N HIS A 71 15.40 11.63 7.19
CA HIS A 71 14.91 11.95 8.53
C HIS A 71 13.79 13.00 8.54
N THR A 72 12.98 13.09 7.48
CA THR A 72 12.05 14.21 7.32
C THR A 72 10.95 14.21 8.38
N SER A 73 10.45 13.03 8.78
CA SER A 73 9.49 12.93 9.89
C SER A 73 10.06 13.48 11.20
N TYR A 74 11.33 13.21 11.48
CA TYR A 74 12.03 13.72 12.67
C TYR A 74 12.17 15.24 12.61
N THR A 75 12.68 15.77 11.49
CA THR A 75 12.84 17.21 11.29
C THR A 75 11.49 17.94 11.35
N THR A 76 10.46 17.41 10.69
CA THR A 76 9.12 18.02 10.71
C THR A 76 8.57 18.08 12.14
N ASN A 77 8.71 17.02 12.93
CA ASN A 77 8.27 17.00 14.32
C ASN A 77 9.00 18.05 15.19
N ASN A 78 10.32 18.20 15.03
CA ASN A 78 11.09 19.21 15.74
C ASN A 78 10.67 20.64 15.33
N THR A 79 10.53 20.89 14.02
CA THR A 79 10.12 22.21 13.52
C THR A 79 8.69 22.59 13.94
N GLN A 80 7.79 21.62 14.08
CA GLN A 80 6.44 21.85 14.60
C GLN A 80 6.45 22.34 16.05
N GLN A 81 7.46 21.95 16.82
CA GLN A 81 7.68 22.39 18.21
C GLN A 81 8.52 23.69 18.28
N GLY A 82 8.80 24.35 17.14
CA GLY A 82 9.63 25.55 17.06
C GLY A 82 11.12 25.28 17.24
N ASN A 83 11.55 24.02 17.27
CA ASN A 83 12.96 23.66 17.36
C ASN A 83 13.57 23.51 15.95
N PHE A 84 14.40 24.48 15.58
CA PHE A 84 15.11 24.52 14.30
C PHE A 84 16.61 24.17 14.43
N LYS A 85 17.03 23.67 15.59
CA LYS A 85 18.42 23.24 15.80
C LYS A 85 18.73 22.05 14.88
N ILE A 86 19.87 22.11 14.20
CA ILE A 86 20.40 21.01 13.40
C ILE A 86 21.22 20.12 14.32
N ASP A 87 20.91 18.83 14.33
CA ASP A 87 21.65 17.80 15.06
C ASP A 87 22.22 16.75 14.11
N ASP A 88 23.07 15.88 14.65
CA ASP A 88 23.80 14.89 13.86
C ASP A 88 22.89 13.86 13.19
N PHE A 89 21.68 13.64 13.71
CA PHE A 89 20.71 12.70 13.15
C PHE A 89 20.09 13.23 11.85
N MET A 90 20.13 14.54 11.61
CA MET A 90 19.62 15.14 10.37
C MET A 90 20.57 14.94 9.17
N PHE A 91 21.83 14.54 9.39
CA PHE A 91 22.77 14.29 8.30
C PHE A 91 22.47 12.97 7.59
N SER A 92 22.20 13.07 6.29
CA SER A 92 21.72 11.97 5.48
C SER A 92 22.69 11.61 4.35
N LYS A 93 22.78 10.32 4.01
CA LYS A 93 23.46 9.90 2.78
C LYS A 93 22.57 10.12 1.55
N GLU A 94 23.17 10.53 0.43
CA GLU A 94 22.47 10.56 -0.85
C GLU A 94 22.10 9.15 -1.32
N ILE A 95 20.80 8.87 -1.51
CA ILE A 95 20.32 7.56 -1.99
C ILE A 95 20.88 7.22 -3.39
N ARG A 96 21.19 8.23 -4.21
CA ARG A 96 21.81 8.04 -5.52
C ARG A 96 23.14 7.27 -5.47
N LYS A 97 23.86 7.31 -4.34
CA LYS A 97 25.12 6.60 -4.10
C LYS A 97 24.92 5.29 -3.31
N SER A 98 23.68 4.82 -3.20
CA SER A 98 23.31 3.62 -2.45
C SER A 98 22.78 2.54 -3.37
N THR A 99 23.02 1.28 -3.00
CA THR A 99 22.41 0.12 -3.65
C THR A 99 21.03 -0.11 -3.06
N VAL A 100 19.99 -0.13 -3.91
CA VAL A 100 18.61 -0.42 -3.50
C VAL A 100 18.24 -1.84 -3.93
N GLY A 101 17.96 -2.70 -2.96
CA GLY A 101 17.42 -4.04 -3.21
C GLY A 101 15.90 -4.02 -3.31
N ILE A 102 15.34 -4.64 -4.35
CA ILE A 102 13.90 -4.86 -4.48
C ILE A 102 13.65 -6.37 -4.41
N ILE A 103 12.95 -6.80 -3.37
CA ILE A 103 12.57 -8.20 -3.18
C ILE A 103 11.17 -8.40 -3.75
N GLY A 104 11.07 -9.24 -4.78
CA GLY A 104 9.84 -9.47 -5.54
C GLY A 104 9.69 -8.53 -6.73
N LEU A 105 9.70 -9.09 -7.95
CA LEU A 105 9.59 -8.35 -9.23
C LEU A 105 8.22 -8.55 -9.90
N GLY A 106 7.15 -8.63 -9.10
CA GLY A 106 5.78 -8.53 -9.60
C GLY A 106 5.47 -7.11 -10.12
N LYS A 107 4.19 -6.85 -10.47
CA LYS A 107 3.76 -5.56 -11.04
C LYS A 107 4.28 -4.34 -10.25
N ILE A 108 4.15 -4.38 -8.92
CA ILE A 108 4.57 -3.27 -8.03
C ILE A 108 6.10 -3.14 -7.98
N GLY A 109 6.82 -4.24 -7.76
CA GLY A 109 8.29 -4.20 -7.65
C GLY A 109 8.96 -3.77 -8.95
N PHE A 110 8.44 -4.21 -10.09
CA PHE A 110 8.92 -3.76 -11.40
C PHE A 110 8.65 -2.26 -11.63
N THR A 111 7.48 -1.76 -11.24
CA THR A 111 7.19 -0.32 -11.26
C THR A 111 8.13 0.47 -10.36
N ALA A 112 8.39 0.01 -9.13
CA ALA A 112 9.33 0.67 -8.22
C ALA A 112 10.75 0.74 -8.80
N LYS A 113 11.22 -0.36 -9.40
CA LYS A 113 12.49 -0.39 -10.15
C LYS A 113 12.51 0.67 -11.24
N ASN A 114 11.45 0.76 -12.05
CA ASN A 114 11.38 1.73 -13.15
C ASN A 114 11.39 3.18 -12.64
N ASN A 115 10.68 3.48 -11.54
CA ASN A 115 10.67 4.80 -10.93
C ASN A 115 12.08 5.21 -10.47
N LEU A 116 12.81 4.31 -9.81
CA LEU A 116 14.20 4.51 -9.41
C LEU A 116 15.12 4.75 -10.61
N GLN A 117 15.01 3.91 -11.64
CA GLN A 117 15.83 4.01 -12.86
C GLN A 117 15.56 5.30 -13.64
N ARG A 118 14.30 5.76 -13.72
CA ARG A 118 13.96 6.98 -14.46
C ARG A 118 14.30 8.24 -13.67
N GLY A 119 14.10 8.22 -12.35
CA GLY A 119 14.32 9.36 -11.47
C GLY A 119 15.79 9.64 -11.17
N TRP A 120 16.63 8.61 -11.00
CA TRP A 120 17.99 8.77 -10.45
C TRP A 120 19.13 8.36 -11.38
N ARG A 121 18.84 7.89 -12.60
CA ARG A 121 19.88 7.64 -13.61
C ARG A 121 20.54 8.97 -13.99
N LYS A 122 21.88 9.03 -13.89
CA LYS A 122 22.67 10.07 -14.58
C LYS A 122 22.22 10.04 -16.05
N ARG A 123 21.54 11.09 -16.51
CA ARG A 123 21.49 11.36 -17.95
C ARG A 123 22.92 11.73 -18.33
N ASN A 124 23.74 10.74 -18.69
CA ASN A 124 24.90 11.00 -19.52
C ASN A 124 24.32 11.30 -20.90
N ARG A 125 23.91 12.56 -21.11
CA ARG A 125 23.78 13.13 -22.44
C ARG A 125 25.22 13.48 -22.85
N ILE A 126 25.74 12.69 -23.78
CA ILE A 126 26.87 13.06 -24.64
C ILE A 126 26.33 14.12 -25.60
#